data_AF-A0A068V8W1-F1
#
_entry.id   AF-A0A068V8W1-F1
#
_cell.length_a   1.000
_cell.length_b   1.000
_cell.length_c   1.000
_cell.angle_alpha   90.00
_cell.angle_beta   90.00
_cell.angle_gamma   90.00
#
_symmetry.space_group_name_H-M   'P 1'
#
loop_
_entity.id
_entity.type
_entity.pdbx_description
1 polymer ?
#
loop_
_entity_poly.entity_id
_entity_poly.type
_entity_poly.pdbx_seq_one_letter_code
_entity_poly.pdbx_strand_id
1 'polypeptide(L)'
;MVILVEKLGRSLKFHHRLDHNNHPNHDAEEALLASFQAFRSEVSKLLSQIMVEAKPGSEFLSLAWVHRCLEALPMIDKAFAKLVVDVDYPIGKWEAAASEAYLKHSLNVLELLNKISSSLSHLSQARLALAHGLSLIESSPSLALKHLQKIQPNDLGNDFKVEGTKRNEEQFSSRKESIIHEAMMIMISSGLWLFGIMISGLCSDVKPYFLMRKSAHNLHDPSLESLDSLLSEEIRQKSMLKEIKEVNEAAAELATKIEHRKGDAAAEILGRRLEVLEKMLQKIGKQTDCLFSEVLVARNKLLDTIRLKK
;
A
#
# COMPACT_ATOMS: atom_id res chain seq x y z
N MET A 1 -5.72 -8.10 8.11
CA MET A 1 -5.41 -9.52 7.82
C MET A 1 -5.75 -10.53 8.94
N VAL A 2 -5.77 -10.16 10.23
CA VAL A 2 -6.09 -11.09 11.35
C VAL A 2 -7.51 -11.70 11.30
N ILE A 3 -8.48 -10.96 10.75
CA ILE A 3 -9.88 -11.41 10.58
C ILE A 3 -9.99 -12.52 9.53
N LEU A 4 -9.10 -12.53 8.54
CA LEU A 4 -8.99 -13.62 7.56
C LEU A 4 -8.81 -14.94 8.33
N VAL A 5 -8.00 -14.95 9.39
CA VAL A 5 -7.65 -16.20 10.05
C VAL A 5 -8.54 -16.59 11.23
N GLU A 6 -9.10 -15.64 11.98
CA GLU A 6 -10.03 -16.01 13.06
C GLU A 6 -11.35 -16.60 12.54
N LYS A 7 -11.85 -16.13 11.39
CA LYS A 7 -13.04 -16.71 10.75
C LYS A 7 -12.73 -18.00 10.00
N LEU A 8 -11.53 -18.13 9.41
CA LEU A 8 -11.09 -19.36 8.75
C LEU A 8 -10.75 -20.51 9.71
N GLY A 9 -10.20 -20.20 10.89
CA GLY A 9 -9.91 -21.21 11.92
C GLY A 9 -11.15 -21.71 12.67
N ARG A 10 -12.19 -20.87 12.84
CA ARG A 10 -13.45 -21.27 13.49
C ARG A 10 -14.34 -22.14 12.59
N SER A 11 -14.23 -22.02 11.27
CA SER A 11 -14.94 -22.88 10.31
C SER A 11 -14.51 -24.36 10.35
N LEU A 12 -13.40 -24.68 11.04
CA LEU A 12 -12.96 -26.07 11.25
C LEU A 12 -13.72 -26.80 12.38
N LYS A 13 -14.61 -26.10 13.12
CA LYS A 13 -15.42 -26.69 14.18
C LYS A 13 -16.91 -26.48 13.87
N PHE A 14 -17.58 -27.55 13.43
CA PHE A 14 -19.02 -27.70 13.11
C PHE A 14 -19.49 -27.04 11.80
N HIS A 15 -20.04 -27.76 10.80
CA HIS A 15 -21.15 -28.71 10.89
C HIS A 15 -20.98 -29.90 9.92
N HIS A 16 -21.08 -31.13 10.42
CA HIS A 16 -21.61 -32.24 9.63
C HIS A 16 -23.11 -31.97 9.43
N ARG A 17 -23.49 -31.31 8.33
CA ARG A 17 -24.85 -31.43 7.81
C ARG A 17 -24.83 -32.49 6.71
N LEU A 18 -25.35 -33.66 7.06
CA LEU A 18 -25.92 -34.59 6.10
C LEU A 18 -27.17 -33.93 5.54
N ASP A 19 -27.12 -33.41 4.32
CA ASP A 19 -28.33 -33.06 3.58
C ASP A 19 -28.39 -33.92 2.31
N HIS A 20 -29.39 -34.80 2.33
CA HIS A 20 -29.87 -35.59 1.20
C HIS A 20 -30.67 -34.71 0.22
N ASN A 21 -30.45 -34.96 -1.07
CA ASN A 21 -31.35 -34.82 -2.21
C ASN A 21 -32.18 -33.52 -2.41
N ASN A 22 -31.86 -32.87 -3.54
CA ASN A 22 -32.72 -32.28 -4.59
C ASN A 22 -32.39 -30.80 -4.91
N HIS A 23 -32.19 -30.54 -6.21
CA HIS A 23 -31.74 -29.29 -6.85
C HIS A 23 -32.43 -28.00 -6.36
N PRO A 24 -31.69 -26.88 -6.31
CA PRO A 24 -31.51 -26.02 -7.50
C PRO A 24 -30.06 -25.51 -7.68
N ASN A 25 -29.40 -25.85 -8.79
CA ASN A 25 -28.03 -25.39 -9.05
C ASN A 25 -27.93 -23.89 -9.42
N HIS A 26 -29.05 -23.26 -9.82
CA HIS A 26 -29.06 -21.88 -10.31
C HIS A 26 -28.96 -20.85 -9.17
N ASP A 27 -29.70 -21.06 -8.07
CA ASP A 27 -29.74 -20.13 -6.93
C ASP A 27 -28.39 -20.08 -6.19
N ALA A 28 -27.70 -21.22 -6.12
CA ALA A 28 -26.38 -21.31 -5.51
C ALA A 28 -25.30 -20.61 -6.35
N GLU A 29 -25.37 -20.72 -7.68
CA GLU A 29 -24.43 -20.04 -8.59
C GLU A 29 -24.67 -18.53 -8.61
N GLU A 30 -25.92 -18.10 -8.60
CA GLU A 30 -26.31 -16.70 -8.54
C GLU A 30 -25.86 -16.04 -7.22
N ALA A 31 -25.97 -16.74 -6.09
CA ALA A 31 -25.45 -16.28 -4.80
C ALA A 31 -23.92 -16.11 -4.80
N LEU A 32 -23.17 -17.06 -5.40
CA LEU A 32 -21.72 -16.97 -5.53
C LEU A 32 -21.29 -15.74 -6.36
N LEU A 33 -21.98 -15.51 -7.47
CA LEU A 33 -21.75 -14.35 -8.33
C LEU A 33 -22.07 -13.04 -7.60
N ALA A 34 -23.18 -13.00 -6.85
CA ALA A 34 -23.57 -11.84 -6.05
C ALA A 34 -22.51 -11.50 -4.98
N SER A 35 -21.98 -12.50 -4.27
CA SER A 35 -20.89 -12.30 -3.31
C SER A 35 -19.62 -11.76 -3.98
N PHE A 36 -19.27 -12.29 -5.15
CA PHE A 36 -18.11 -11.82 -5.90
C PHE A 36 -18.29 -10.37 -6.40
N GLN A 37 -19.46 -10.03 -6.92
CA GLN A 37 -19.80 -8.67 -7.34
C GLN A 37 -19.79 -7.69 -6.15
N ALA A 38 -20.28 -8.11 -4.98
CA ALA A 38 -20.22 -7.30 -3.77
C ALA A 38 -18.77 -7.01 -3.36
N PHE A 39 -17.88 -8.01 -3.43
CA PHE A 39 -16.44 -7.83 -3.23
C PHE A 39 -15.85 -6.81 -4.23
N ARG A 40 -16.12 -6.97 -5.54
CA ARG A 40 -15.63 -6.06 -6.58
C ARG A 40 -16.11 -4.63 -6.35
N SER A 41 -17.38 -4.46 -6.00
CA SER A 41 -17.99 -3.16 -5.72
C SER A 41 -17.35 -2.50 -4.50
N GLU A 42 -17.07 -3.25 -3.43
CA GLU A 42 -16.41 -2.72 -2.24
C GLU A 42 -14.98 -2.26 -2.55
N VAL A 43 -14.20 -3.06 -3.29
CA VAL A 43 -12.83 -2.68 -3.70
C VAL A 43 -12.86 -1.45 -4.61
N SER A 44 -13.74 -1.44 -5.62
CA SER A 44 -13.88 -0.31 -6.55
C SER A 44 -14.28 0.97 -5.81
N LYS A 45 -15.20 0.88 -4.84
CA LYS A 45 -15.58 2.00 -3.97
C LYS A 45 -14.43 2.52 -3.13
N LEU A 46 -13.65 1.63 -2.49
CA LEU A 46 -12.47 2.00 -1.71
C LEU A 46 -11.44 2.74 -2.56
N LEU A 47 -11.11 2.18 -3.73
CA LEU A 47 -10.16 2.81 -4.65
C LEU A 47 -10.70 4.14 -5.17
N SER A 48 -11.98 4.21 -5.53
CA SER A 48 -12.63 5.45 -5.96
C SER A 48 -12.58 6.54 -4.90
N GLN A 49 -12.74 6.21 -3.61
CA GLN A 49 -12.62 7.16 -2.51
C GLN A 49 -11.21 7.74 -2.40
N ILE A 50 -10.19 6.90 -2.48
CA ILE A 50 -8.77 7.33 -2.51
C ILE A 50 -8.49 8.22 -3.73
N MET A 51 -9.18 7.96 -4.85
CA MET A 51 -8.99 8.69 -6.11
C MET A 51 -9.80 9.99 -6.24
N VAL A 52 -10.96 10.11 -5.60
CA VAL A 52 -11.71 11.39 -5.55
C VAL A 52 -10.86 12.47 -4.91
N GLU A 53 -10.02 12.08 -3.95
CA GLU A 53 -9.02 12.91 -3.28
C GLU A 53 -7.69 13.01 -4.05
N ALA A 54 -7.63 12.48 -5.27
CA ALA A 54 -6.50 12.61 -6.20
C ALA A 54 -6.76 13.65 -7.32
N LYS A 55 -7.92 14.32 -7.31
CA LYS A 55 -8.27 15.34 -8.31
C LYS A 55 -7.27 16.51 -8.33
N PRO A 56 -7.03 17.19 -9.46
CA PRO A 56 -6.15 18.35 -9.52
C PRO A 56 -6.52 19.41 -8.46
N GLY A 57 -5.57 19.77 -7.60
CA GLY A 57 -5.77 20.70 -6.48
C GLY A 57 -6.14 20.05 -5.12
N SER A 58 -6.26 18.73 -5.08
CA SER A 58 -6.45 17.95 -3.83
C SER A 58 -5.12 17.63 -3.12
N GLU A 59 -5.18 16.95 -1.98
CA GLU A 59 -4.03 16.43 -1.22
C GLU A 59 -3.28 15.28 -1.93
N PHE A 60 -3.44 15.11 -3.24
CA PHE A 60 -2.73 14.10 -4.02
C PHE A 60 -1.20 14.24 -3.84
N LEU A 61 -0.52 13.10 -3.68
CA LEU A 61 0.92 13.04 -3.36
C LEU A 61 1.27 13.86 -2.11
N SER A 62 0.50 13.68 -1.04
CA SER A 62 0.83 14.13 0.32
C SER A 62 1.09 12.93 1.23
N LEU A 63 1.71 13.17 2.38
CA LEU A 63 1.84 12.17 3.44
C LEU A 63 0.47 11.75 4.00
N ALA A 64 -0.52 12.66 3.99
CA ALA A 64 -1.90 12.32 4.36
C ALA A 64 -2.50 11.30 3.38
N TRP A 65 -2.24 11.46 2.09
CA TRP A 65 -2.68 10.52 1.06
C TRP A 65 -1.98 9.16 1.20
N VAL A 66 -0.66 9.15 1.44
CA VAL A 66 0.09 7.91 1.74
C VAL A 66 -0.51 7.16 2.94
N HIS A 67 -0.87 7.88 4.00
CA HIS A 67 -1.52 7.28 5.15
C HIS A 67 -2.86 6.62 4.79
N ARG A 68 -3.71 7.31 4.01
CA ARG A 68 -5.00 6.75 3.55
C ARG A 68 -4.82 5.49 2.70
N CYS A 69 -3.82 5.45 1.83
CA CYS A 69 -3.50 4.25 1.08
C CYS A 69 -3.12 3.06 1.98
N LEU A 70 -2.36 3.30 3.05
CA LEU A 70 -2.06 2.27 4.05
C LEU A 70 -3.30 1.82 4.84
N GLU A 71 -4.28 2.69 5.05
CA GLU A 71 -5.55 2.34 5.69
C GLU A 71 -6.45 1.48 4.78
N ALA A 72 -6.38 1.71 3.47
CA ALA A 72 -7.18 0.99 2.48
C ALA A 72 -6.74 -0.47 2.30
N LEU A 73 -5.44 -0.76 2.39
CA LEU A 73 -4.89 -2.12 2.22
C LEU A 73 -5.59 -3.16 3.14
N PRO A 74 -5.67 -2.95 4.47
CA PRO A 74 -6.46 -3.82 5.36
C PRO A 74 -7.95 -3.91 5.01
N MET A 75 -8.55 -2.89 4.40
CA MET A 75 -9.97 -2.91 4.03
C MET A 75 -10.20 -3.83 2.83
N ILE A 76 -9.31 -3.79 1.84
CA ILE A 76 -9.33 -4.71 0.69
C ILE A 76 -9.15 -6.16 1.18
N ASP A 77 -8.18 -6.41 2.09
CA ASP A 77 -7.99 -7.74 2.69
C ASP A 77 -9.24 -8.22 3.44
N LYS A 78 -9.94 -7.33 4.15
CA LYS A 78 -11.17 -7.65 4.87
C LYS A 78 -12.32 -7.98 3.90
N ALA A 79 -12.43 -7.25 2.79
CA ALA A 79 -13.41 -7.55 1.76
C ALA A 79 -13.14 -8.92 1.12
N PHE A 80 -11.87 -9.24 0.85
CA PHE A 80 -11.47 -10.56 0.34
C PHE A 80 -11.76 -11.66 1.37
N ALA A 81 -11.42 -11.46 2.65
CA ALA A 81 -11.74 -12.40 3.72
C ALA A 81 -13.25 -12.70 3.82
N LYS A 82 -14.08 -11.66 3.67
CA LYS A 82 -15.53 -11.79 3.68
C LYS A 82 -16.00 -12.66 2.52
N LEU A 83 -15.51 -12.40 1.30
CA LEU A 83 -15.83 -13.22 0.13
C LEU A 83 -15.48 -14.69 0.34
N VAL A 84 -14.29 -14.99 0.89
CA VAL A 84 -13.85 -16.36 1.17
C VAL A 84 -14.82 -17.10 2.10
N VAL A 85 -15.38 -16.40 3.09
CA VAL A 85 -16.40 -16.94 3.99
C VAL A 85 -17.73 -17.13 3.27
N ASP A 86 -18.19 -16.11 2.54
CA ASP A 86 -19.50 -16.14 1.86
C ASP A 86 -19.56 -17.24 0.78
N VAL A 87 -18.44 -17.52 0.11
CA VAL A 87 -18.30 -18.58 -0.92
C VAL A 87 -18.11 -19.98 -0.29
N ASP A 88 -17.83 -20.08 1.01
CA ASP A 88 -17.44 -21.32 1.70
C ASP A 88 -16.29 -22.06 0.98
N TYR A 89 -15.23 -21.31 0.67
CA TYR A 89 -14.00 -21.87 0.10
C TYR A 89 -12.77 -21.46 0.92
N PRO A 90 -12.70 -21.91 2.19
CA PRO A 90 -11.62 -21.55 3.10
C PRO A 90 -10.26 -22.02 2.58
N ILE A 91 -9.19 -21.43 3.10
CA ILE A 91 -7.79 -21.82 2.84
C ILE A 91 -7.55 -23.34 2.99
N GLY A 92 -8.31 -24.00 3.88
CA GLY A 92 -8.32 -25.45 4.03
C GLY A 92 -8.67 -26.24 2.76
N LYS A 93 -9.38 -25.62 1.80
CA LYS A 93 -9.78 -26.21 0.52
C LYS A 93 -8.92 -25.74 -0.66
N TRP A 94 -7.99 -24.79 -0.44
CA TRP A 94 -7.16 -24.26 -1.51
C TRP A 94 -6.15 -25.30 -2.01
N GLU A 95 -5.99 -25.35 -3.33
CA GLU A 95 -4.94 -26.13 -3.97
C GLU A 95 -3.54 -25.57 -3.69
N ALA A 96 -2.51 -26.35 -4.02
CA ALA A 96 -1.12 -25.98 -3.80
C ALA A 96 -0.75 -24.68 -4.54
N ALA A 97 -1.16 -24.54 -5.80
CA ALA A 97 -0.88 -23.37 -6.63
C ALA A 97 -1.50 -22.09 -6.05
N ALA A 98 -2.77 -22.13 -5.61
CA ALA A 98 -3.44 -21.00 -4.98
C ALA A 98 -2.77 -20.60 -3.64
N SER A 99 -2.37 -21.60 -2.85
CA SER A 99 -1.65 -21.37 -1.59
C SER A 99 -0.27 -20.76 -1.82
N GLU A 100 0.47 -21.24 -2.81
CA GLU A 100 1.77 -20.71 -3.22
C GLU A 100 1.65 -19.27 -3.73
N ALA A 101 0.65 -18.98 -4.57
CA ALA A 101 0.40 -17.62 -5.07
C ALA A 101 0.13 -16.62 -3.94
N TYR A 102 -0.67 -16.99 -2.93
CA TYR A 102 -0.91 -16.14 -1.77
C TYR A 102 0.33 -15.97 -0.90
N LEU A 103 1.11 -17.04 -0.69
CA LEU A 103 2.39 -16.95 0.03
C LEU A 103 3.39 -16.06 -0.71
N LYS A 104 3.48 -16.16 -2.03
CA LYS A 104 4.31 -15.26 -2.83
C LYS A 104 3.85 -13.81 -2.69
N HIS A 105 2.55 -13.56 -2.79
CA HIS A 105 2.00 -12.22 -2.60
C HIS A 105 2.31 -11.65 -1.21
N SER A 106 2.04 -12.40 -0.13
CA SER A 106 2.32 -11.91 1.23
C SER A 106 3.81 -11.63 1.46
N LEU A 107 4.71 -12.37 0.81
CA LEU A 107 6.14 -12.05 0.84
C LEU A 107 6.43 -10.71 0.15
N ASN A 108 5.89 -10.52 -1.06
CA ASN A 108 6.01 -9.25 -1.78
C ASN A 108 5.50 -8.07 -0.94
N VAL A 109 4.35 -8.22 -0.27
CA VAL A 109 3.81 -7.16 0.61
C VAL A 109 4.78 -6.84 1.75
N LEU A 110 5.39 -7.83 2.39
CA LEU A 110 6.39 -7.60 3.45
C LEU A 110 7.63 -6.86 2.92
N GLU A 111 8.12 -7.22 1.74
CA GLU A 111 9.25 -6.52 1.10
C GLU A 111 8.90 -5.06 0.76
N LEU A 112 7.69 -4.81 0.27
CA LEU A 112 7.20 -3.47 -0.02
C LEU A 112 7.05 -2.62 1.24
N LEU A 113 6.56 -3.20 2.34
CA LEU A 113 6.50 -2.53 3.64
C LEU A 113 7.88 -2.20 4.18
N ASN A 114 8.86 -3.10 4.04
CA ASN A 114 10.26 -2.81 4.38
C ASN A 114 10.83 -1.63 3.56
N LYS A 115 10.48 -1.54 2.27
CA LYS A 115 10.87 -0.40 1.42
C LYS A 115 10.24 0.91 1.87
N ILE A 116 8.98 0.88 2.33
CA ILE A 116 8.34 2.04 2.97
C ILE A 116 9.12 2.41 4.24
N SER A 117 9.39 1.48 5.16
CA SER A 117 10.13 1.74 6.39
C SER A 117 11.53 2.31 6.13
N SER A 118 12.24 1.80 5.11
CA SER A 118 13.53 2.33 4.66
C SER A 118 13.40 3.79 4.19
N SER A 119 12.38 4.09 3.37
CA SER A 119 12.13 5.44 2.88
C SER A 119 11.75 6.41 3.99
N LEU A 120 10.94 5.99 4.97
CA LEU A 120 10.62 6.79 6.14
C LEU A 120 11.86 7.06 7.00
N SER A 121 12.78 6.10 7.11
CA SER A 121 14.05 6.27 7.83
C SER A 121 14.94 7.29 7.13
N HIS A 122 15.05 7.22 5.81
CA HIS A 122 15.76 8.22 5.00
C HIS A 122 15.19 9.63 5.20
N LEU A 123 13.85 9.78 5.11
CA LEU A 123 13.20 11.08 5.35
C LEU A 123 13.41 11.58 6.77
N SER A 124 13.38 10.69 7.77
CA SER A 124 13.64 11.03 9.17
C SER A 124 15.07 11.52 9.38
N GLN A 125 16.05 10.88 8.73
CA GLN A 125 17.46 11.30 8.78
C GLN A 125 17.67 12.66 8.09
N ALA A 126 17.06 12.87 6.91
CA ALA A 126 17.14 14.14 6.20
C ALA A 126 16.52 15.28 7.02
N ARG A 127 15.37 15.04 7.64
CA ARG A 127 14.73 15.97 8.57
C ARG A 127 15.62 16.29 9.78
N LEU A 128 16.27 15.29 10.39
CA LEU A 128 17.20 15.51 11.50
C LEU A 128 18.40 16.39 11.07
N ALA A 129 18.94 16.16 9.87
CA ALA A 129 19.99 17.01 9.32
C ALA A 129 19.54 18.46 9.17
N LEU A 130 18.34 18.69 8.64
CA LEU A 130 17.74 20.03 8.52
C LEU A 130 17.50 20.70 9.88
N ALA A 131 16.97 19.95 10.85
CA ALA A 131 16.76 20.45 12.21
C ALA A 131 18.08 20.82 12.91
N HIS A 132 19.14 20.04 12.68
CA HIS A 132 20.48 20.37 13.14
C HIS A 132 20.99 21.65 12.46
N GLY A 133 20.84 21.77 11.14
CA GLY A 133 21.18 23.00 10.41
C GLY A 133 20.46 24.24 10.97
N LEU A 134 19.18 24.10 11.31
CA LEU A 134 18.36 25.14 11.93
C LEU A 134 18.95 25.60 13.28
N SER A 135 19.41 24.66 14.12
CA SER A 135 20.02 24.97 15.42
C SER A 135 21.38 25.68 15.34
N LEU A 136 22.06 25.59 14.18
CA LEU A 136 23.38 26.17 13.96
C LEU A 136 23.34 27.58 13.38
N ILE A 137 22.17 28.15 13.10
CA ILE A 137 22.03 29.43 12.39
C ILE A 137 22.74 30.57 13.14
N GLU A 138 22.57 30.64 14.46
CA GLU A 138 23.16 31.71 15.27
C GLU A 138 24.63 31.44 15.61
N SER A 139 24.98 30.19 15.86
CA SER A 139 26.30 29.80 16.37
C SER A 139 27.32 29.55 15.28
N SER A 140 26.90 29.07 14.11
CA SER A 140 27.79 28.71 12.99
C SER A 140 27.05 28.72 11.64
N PRO A 141 26.78 29.91 11.06
CA PRO A 141 26.02 30.06 9.81
C PRO A 141 26.57 29.25 8.62
N SER A 142 27.89 29.15 8.50
CA SER A 142 28.54 28.38 7.42
C SER A 142 28.32 26.87 7.55
N LEU A 143 28.23 26.35 8.78
CA LEU A 143 27.89 24.96 9.04
C LEU A 143 26.39 24.73 8.88
N ALA A 144 25.55 25.68 9.27
CA ALA A 144 24.10 25.64 9.04
C ALA A 144 23.80 25.43 7.55
N LEU A 145 24.45 26.19 6.66
CA LEU A 145 24.29 26.06 5.21
C LEU A 145 24.65 24.66 4.66
N LYS A 146 25.64 23.98 5.27
CA LYS A 146 25.98 22.60 4.86
C LYS A 146 24.88 21.60 5.19
N HIS A 147 24.08 21.87 6.22
CA HIS A 147 23.01 21.01 6.68
C HIS A 147 21.62 21.38 6.12
N LEU A 148 21.43 22.62 5.67
CA LEU A 148 20.21 23.10 5.01
C LEU A 148 20.13 22.68 3.53
N GLN A 149 20.45 21.43 3.24
CA GLN A 149 20.38 20.87 1.90
C GLN A 149 19.00 20.31 1.60
N LYS A 150 18.61 20.35 0.33
CA LYS A 150 17.39 19.70 -0.14
C LYS A 150 17.43 18.20 0.19
N ILE A 151 16.32 17.68 0.68
CA ILE A 151 16.05 16.25 0.81
C ILE A 151 16.18 15.64 -0.58
N GLN A 152 17.15 14.75 -0.74
CA GLN A 152 17.41 14.07 -2.01
C GLN A 152 16.44 12.90 -2.21
N PRO A 153 16.19 12.50 -3.47
CA PRO A 153 15.48 11.26 -3.75
C PRO A 153 16.18 10.06 -3.10
N ASN A 154 15.39 9.13 -2.57
CA ASN A 154 15.93 7.89 -2.03
C ASN A 154 16.03 6.85 -3.15
N ASP A 155 17.24 6.44 -3.52
CA ASP A 155 17.43 5.34 -4.46
C ASP A 155 17.20 4.01 -3.71
N LEU A 156 16.04 3.40 -3.95
CA LEU A 156 15.73 2.06 -3.41
C LEU A 156 16.51 0.93 -4.11
N GLY A 157 17.42 1.26 -5.03
CA GLY A 157 18.27 0.33 -5.75
C GLY A 157 17.55 -0.42 -6.88
N ASN A 158 18.34 -1.16 -7.66
CA ASN A 158 17.86 -1.98 -8.79
C ASN A 158 17.06 -3.23 -8.36
N ASP A 159 16.93 -3.51 -7.06
CA ASP A 159 16.28 -4.71 -6.51
C ASP A 159 14.74 -4.61 -6.42
N PHE A 160 14.16 -3.93 -7.40
CA PHE A 160 12.72 -3.79 -7.51
C PHE A 160 12.12 -4.90 -8.37
N LYS A 161 12.26 -6.17 -7.91
CA LYS A 161 11.63 -7.32 -8.54
C LYS A 161 10.29 -7.64 -7.87
N VAL A 162 9.23 -6.94 -8.29
CA VAL A 162 7.87 -7.40 -8.00
C VAL A 162 7.46 -8.37 -9.10
N GLU A 163 7.64 -9.65 -8.83
CA GLU A 163 7.22 -10.69 -9.77
C GLU A 163 5.69 -10.80 -9.73
N GLY A 164 5.04 -10.39 -10.82
CA GLY A 164 3.59 -10.48 -10.94
C GLY A 164 3.12 -11.93 -10.89
N THR A 165 1.98 -12.18 -10.25
CA THR A 165 1.29 -13.46 -10.35
C THR A 165 0.71 -13.57 -11.75
N LYS A 166 1.24 -14.48 -12.58
CA LYS A 166 0.67 -14.74 -13.90
C LYS A 166 -0.68 -15.43 -13.70
N ARG A 167 -1.63 -15.11 -14.57
CA ARG A 167 -2.83 -15.93 -14.75
C ARG A 167 -2.35 -17.24 -15.37
N ASN A 168 -2.24 -18.30 -14.57
CA ASN A 168 -2.16 -19.63 -15.16
C ASN A 168 -3.54 -19.90 -15.77
N GLU A 169 -3.59 -20.26 -17.05
CA GLU A 169 -4.80 -20.80 -17.70
C GLU A 169 -5.10 -22.22 -17.18
N GLU A 170 -4.84 -22.47 -15.89
CA GLU A 170 -5.16 -23.72 -15.23
C GLU A 170 -6.68 -23.86 -15.18
N GLN A 171 -7.14 -25.04 -15.57
CA GLN A 171 -8.54 -25.40 -15.57
C GLN A 171 -9.00 -25.54 -14.11
N PHE A 172 -9.61 -24.48 -13.56
CA PHE A 172 -10.12 -24.48 -12.20
C PHE A 172 -11.05 -25.68 -11.97
N SER A 173 -10.83 -26.39 -10.86
CA SER A 173 -11.61 -27.57 -10.49
C SER A 173 -13.06 -27.22 -10.13
N SER A 174 -13.32 -25.96 -9.74
CA SER A 174 -14.65 -25.48 -9.36
C SER A 174 -14.88 -23.99 -9.63
N ARG A 175 -16.16 -23.59 -9.74
CA ARG A 175 -16.57 -22.17 -9.82
C ARG A 175 -16.11 -21.36 -8.61
N LYS A 176 -16.16 -21.96 -7.42
CA LYS A 176 -15.72 -21.33 -6.16
C LYS A 176 -14.24 -20.99 -6.21
N GLU A 177 -13.42 -21.94 -6.66
CA GLU A 177 -11.99 -21.75 -6.84
C GLU A 177 -11.69 -20.62 -7.83
N SER A 178 -12.37 -20.61 -8.98
CA SER A 178 -12.24 -19.56 -9.99
C SER A 178 -12.55 -18.17 -9.42
N ILE A 179 -13.64 -18.03 -8.65
CA ILE A 179 -14.03 -16.78 -7.99
C ILE A 179 -12.97 -16.33 -6.97
N ILE A 180 -12.46 -17.25 -6.14
CA ILE A 180 -11.43 -16.92 -5.15
C ILE A 180 -10.12 -16.52 -5.83
N HIS A 181 -9.74 -17.20 -6.91
CA HIS A 181 -8.56 -16.84 -7.68
C HIS A 181 -8.70 -15.43 -8.29
N GLU A 182 -9.83 -15.14 -8.95
CA GLU A 182 -10.07 -13.82 -9.55
C GLU A 182 -10.09 -12.72 -8.49
N ALA A 183 -10.74 -12.96 -7.34
CA ALA A 183 -10.75 -12.02 -6.23
C ALA A 183 -9.36 -11.79 -5.63
N MET A 184 -8.54 -12.85 -5.53
CA MET A 184 -7.15 -12.73 -5.09
C MET A 184 -6.35 -11.87 -6.05
N MET A 185 -6.53 -12.05 -7.36
CA MET A 185 -5.86 -11.22 -8.36
C MET A 185 -6.25 -9.74 -8.25
N ILE A 186 -7.53 -9.44 -8.02
CA ILE A 186 -8.00 -8.07 -7.77
C ILE A 186 -7.33 -7.48 -6.53
N MET A 187 -7.29 -8.23 -5.42
CA MET A 187 -6.63 -7.80 -4.18
C MET A 187 -5.14 -7.53 -4.40
N ILE A 188 -4.43 -8.45 -5.07
CA ILE A 188 -3.00 -8.33 -5.38
C ILE A 188 -2.75 -7.09 -6.25
N SER A 189 -3.46 -6.96 -7.37
CA SER A 189 -3.28 -5.85 -8.32
C SER A 189 -3.59 -4.50 -7.67
N SER A 190 -4.66 -4.42 -6.87
CA SER A 190 -5.02 -3.18 -6.14
C SER A 190 -3.93 -2.80 -5.14
N GLY A 191 -3.42 -3.79 -4.39
CA GLY A 191 -2.35 -3.57 -3.43
C GLY A 191 -1.06 -3.08 -4.09
N LEU A 192 -0.62 -3.75 -5.16
CA LEU A 192 0.57 -3.34 -5.93
C LEU A 192 0.43 -1.94 -6.48
N TRP A 193 -0.74 -1.60 -7.01
CA TRP A 193 -1.01 -0.27 -7.54
C TRP A 193 -0.88 0.81 -6.45
N LEU A 194 -1.48 0.60 -5.27
CA LEU A 194 -1.35 1.51 -4.12
C LEU A 194 0.10 1.63 -3.64
N PHE A 195 0.81 0.50 -3.49
CA PHE A 195 2.23 0.50 -3.11
C PHE A 195 3.09 1.26 -4.11
N GLY A 196 2.81 1.13 -5.41
CA GLY A 196 3.54 1.81 -6.47
C GLY A 196 3.53 3.33 -6.29
N ILE A 197 2.35 3.89 -6.05
CA ILE A 197 2.19 5.34 -5.87
C ILE A 197 2.83 5.80 -4.55
N MET A 198 2.56 5.08 -3.45
CA MET A 198 3.11 5.43 -2.13
C MET A 198 4.64 5.45 -2.14
N ILE A 199 5.26 4.39 -2.63
CA ILE A 199 6.73 4.29 -2.67
C ILE A 199 7.32 5.34 -3.61
N SER A 200 6.69 5.57 -4.77
CA SER A 200 7.14 6.63 -5.67
C SER A 200 7.18 8.01 -5.01
N GLY A 201 6.12 8.36 -4.27
CA GLY A 201 6.07 9.60 -3.50
C GLY A 201 7.15 9.67 -2.43
N LEU A 202 7.25 8.63 -1.58
CA LEU A 202 8.20 8.59 -0.47
C LEU A 202 9.67 8.65 -0.93
N CYS A 203 9.98 8.08 -2.10
CA CYS A 203 11.31 8.10 -2.67
C CYS A 203 11.57 9.32 -3.57
N SER A 204 10.53 10.06 -3.93
CA SER A 204 10.57 11.08 -4.99
C SER A 204 11.06 10.54 -6.33
N ASP A 205 10.77 9.27 -6.63
CA ASP A 205 11.14 8.56 -7.88
C ASP A 205 9.90 7.96 -8.54
N VAL A 206 9.75 8.10 -9.85
CA VAL A 206 8.63 7.55 -10.62
C VAL A 206 8.76 6.05 -10.91
N LYS A 207 9.97 5.48 -10.84
CA LYS A 207 10.22 4.08 -11.23
C LYS A 207 9.36 3.07 -10.45
N PRO A 208 9.20 3.15 -9.11
CA PRO A 208 8.38 2.20 -8.36
C PRO A 208 6.94 2.10 -8.88
N TYR A 209 6.31 3.24 -9.17
CA TYR A 209 4.97 3.29 -9.72
C TYR A 209 4.88 2.56 -11.07
N PHE A 210 5.74 2.86 -12.02
CA PHE A 210 5.68 2.22 -13.35
C PHE A 210 5.98 0.72 -13.31
N LEU A 211 6.88 0.28 -12.43
CA LEU A 211 7.17 -1.13 -12.22
C LEU A 211 5.96 -1.87 -11.65
N MET A 212 5.35 -1.34 -10.59
CA MET A 212 4.20 -1.98 -9.96
C MET A 212 2.95 -1.92 -10.84
N ARG A 213 2.74 -0.82 -11.56
CA ARG A 213 1.68 -0.68 -12.56
C ARG A 213 1.77 -1.77 -13.63
N LYS A 214 2.98 -2.05 -14.13
CA LYS A 214 3.21 -3.13 -15.10
C LYS A 214 2.84 -4.50 -14.51
N SER A 215 3.19 -4.75 -13.25
CA SER A 215 2.87 -6.00 -12.54
C SER A 215 1.40 -6.11 -12.12
N ALA A 216 0.68 -4.99 -12.03
CA ALA A 216 -0.73 -4.91 -11.67
C ALA A 216 -1.70 -5.17 -12.85
N HIS A 217 -1.22 -5.70 -13.99
CA HIS A 217 -1.86 -5.81 -15.30
C HIS A 217 -3.30 -6.39 -15.38
N ASN A 218 -3.87 -6.86 -14.26
CA ASN A 218 -5.19 -7.49 -14.19
C ASN A 218 -6.28 -6.59 -13.58
N LEU A 219 -5.98 -5.34 -13.23
CA LEU A 219 -7.01 -4.39 -12.78
C LEU A 219 -7.83 -3.86 -13.98
N HIS A 220 -8.53 -4.74 -14.69
CA HIS A 220 -9.47 -4.37 -15.76
C HIS A 220 -10.78 -3.86 -15.16
N ASP A 221 -10.71 -2.72 -14.46
CA ASP A 221 -11.87 -1.91 -14.14
C ASP A 221 -11.81 -0.64 -15.00
N PRO A 222 -12.72 -0.49 -15.99
CA PRO A 222 -12.76 0.69 -16.86
C PRO A 222 -12.84 2.02 -16.09
N SER A 223 -13.42 2.00 -14.87
CA SER A 223 -13.49 3.19 -14.02
C SER A 223 -12.11 3.62 -13.49
N LEU A 224 -11.20 2.66 -13.28
CA LEU A 224 -9.85 2.89 -12.79
C LEU A 224 -8.88 3.25 -13.92
N GLU A 225 -9.12 2.83 -15.17
CA GLU A 225 -8.24 3.13 -16.31
C GLU A 225 -8.10 4.64 -16.57
N SER A 226 -9.21 5.37 -16.58
CA SER A 226 -9.22 6.82 -16.81
C SER A 226 -8.43 7.58 -15.74
N LEU A 227 -8.60 7.19 -14.48
CA LEU A 227 -7.93 7.81 -13.35
C LEU A 227 -6.47 7.36 -13.24
N ASP A 228 -6.15 6.10 -13.54
CA ASP A 228 -4.77 5.60 -13.61
C ASP A 228 -3.97 6.30 -14.72
N SER A 229 -4.61 6.70 -15.83
CA SER A 229 -3.99 7.57 -16.84
C SER A 229 -3.63 8.94 -16.26
N LEU A 230 -4.58 9.60 -15.60
CA LEU A 230 -4.37 10.90 -14.94
C LEU A 230 -3.25 10.83 -13.90
N LEU A 231 -3.24 9.79 -13.06
CA LEU A 231 -2.23 9.62 -12.02
C LEU A 231 -0.86 9.33 -12.58
N SER A 232 -0.75 8.58 -13.67
CA SER A 232 0.53 8.39 -14.36
C SER A 232 1.09 9.69 -14.90
N GLU A 233 0.24 10.55 -15.46
CA GLU A 233 0.67 11.86 -15.93
C GLU A 233 1.14 12.73 -14.76
N GLU A 234 0.36 12.79 -13.68
CA GLU A 234 0.70 13.57 -12.50
C GLU A 234 1.98 13.06 -11.82
N ILE A 235 2.16 11.74 -11.65
CA ILE A 235 3.39 11.14 -11.09
C ILE A 235 4.59 11.42 -11.99
N ARG A 236 4.41 11.39 -13.31
CA ARG A 236 5.48 11.72 -14.27
C ARG A 236 5.90 13.19 -14.17
N GLN A 237 4.97 14.09 -13.89
CA GLN A 237 5.23 15.52 -13.74
C GLN A 237 5.72 15.90 -12.34
N LYS A 238 5.23 15.20 -11.30
CA LYS A 238 5.47 15.46 -9.89
C LYS A 238 5.64 14.13 -9.15
N SER A 239 6.88 13.76 -8.86
CA SER A 239 7.17 12.55 -8.05
C SER A 239 7.32 12.85 -6.56
N MET A 240 7.54 14.11 -6.18
CA MET A 240 7.85 14.50 -4.81
C MET A 240 6.59 14.82 -4.01
N LEU A 241 6.52 14.31 -2.78
CA LEU A 241 5.41 14.62 -1.89
C LEU A 241 5.36 16.11 -1.53
N LYS A 242 4.15 16.63 -1.37
CA LYS A 242 3.88 18.03 -1.01
C LYS A 242 4.70 18.50 0.20
N GLU A 243 4.70 17.74 1.29
CA GLU A 243 5.40 18.11 2.53
C GLU A 243 6.93 18.15 2.34
N ILE A 244 7.48 17.23 1.52
CA ILE A 244 8.91 17.21 1.20
C ILE A 244 9.27 18.45 0.36
N LYS A 245 8.45 18.78 -0.64
CA LYS A 245 8.61 19.97 -1.47
C LYS A 245 8.57 21.24 -0.63
N GLU A 246 7.59 21.36 0.26
CA GLU A 246 7.46 22.49 1.17
C GLU A 246 8.67 22.62 2.12
N VAL A 247 9.17 21.53 2.69
CA VAL A 247 10.38 21.56 3.51
C VAL A 247 11.60 22.01 2.69
N ASN A 248 11.76 21.51 1.47
CA ASN A 248 12.85 21.88 0.57
C ASN A 248 12.80 23.36 0.16
N GLU A 249 11.62 23.91 -0.11
CA GLU A 249 11.42 25.33 -0.42
C GLU A 249 11.76 26.22 0.78
N ALA A 250 11.28 25.87 1.98
CA ALA A 250 11.55 26.62 3.20
C ALA A 250 13.05 26.57 3.59
N ALA A 251 13.71 25.42 3.41
CA ALA A 251 15.14 25.29 3.64
C ALA A 251 15.96 26.16 2.66
N ALA A 252 15.57 26.20 1.39
CA ALA A 252 16.22 27.05 0.40
C ALA A 252 16.02 28.55 0.68
N GLU A 253 14.80 28.96 1.05
CA GLU A 253 14.50 30.33 1.45
C GLU A 253 15.35 30.74 2.67
N LEU A 254 15.43 29.87 3.67
CA LEU A 254 16.25 30.12 4.85
C LEU A 254 17.74 30.23 4.52
N ALA A 255 18.27 29.35 3.66
CA ALA A 255 19.67 29.39 3.23
C ALA A 255 20.02 30.76 2.61
N THR A 256 19.16 31.30 1.74
CA THR A 256 19.37 32.65 1.15
C THR A 256 19.28 33.77 2.18
N LYS A 257 18.39 33.68 3.17
CA LYS A 257 18.24 34.70 4.22
C LYS A 257 19.36 34.70 5.25
N ILE A 258 20.01 33.55 5.48
CA ILE A 258 21.20 33.46 6.33
C ILE A 258 22.34 34.31 5.74
N GLU A 259 22.52 34.27 4.43
CA GLU A 259 23.52 35.10 3.73
C GLU A 259 23.26 36.61 3.91
N HIS A 260 21.99 36.99 4.06
CA HIS A 260 21.55 38.38 4.23
C HIS A 260 21.27 38.79 5.69
N ARG A 261 21.57 37.93 6.69
CA ARG A 261 21.33 38.15 8.13
C ARG A 261 19.87 38.56 8.47
N LYS A 262 18.87 37.93 7.82
CA LYS A 262 17.43 38.18 8.05
C LYS A 262 16.64 36.86 8.17
N GLY A 263 17.12 35.93 9.00
CA GLY A 263 16.69 34.53 9.02
C GLY A 263 15.48 34.17 9.90
N ASP A 264 15.16 34.97 10.93
CA ASP A 264 14.30 34.52 12.05
C ASP A 264 12.92 34.00 11.62
N ALA A 265 12.21 34.73 10.76
CA ALA A 265 10.88 34.30 10.28
C ALA A 265 10.96 33.04 9.40
N ALA A 266 12.00 32.89 8.58
CA ALA A 266 12.17 31.71 7.74
C ALA A 266 12.61 30.48 8.55
N ALA A 267 13.39 30.69 9.62
CA ALA A 267 13.76 29.65 10.57
C ALA A 267 12.53 29.10 11.28
N GLU A 268 11.62 29.97 11.74
CA GLU A 268 10.37 29.55 12.35
C GLU A 268 9.48 28.74 11.39
N ILE A 269 9.36 29.19 10.14
CA ILE A 269 8.59 28.48 9.10
C ILE A 269 9.17 27.07 8.87
N LEU A 270 10.50 26.95 8.70
CA LEU A 270 11.14 25.65 8.52
C LEU A 270 10.92 24.76 9.75
N GLY A 271 11.10 25.29 10.96
CA GLY A 271 10.87 24.56 12.21
C GLY A 271 9.46 23.95 12.29
N ARG A 272 8.42 24.75 12.00
CA ARG A 272 7.03 24.27 11.97
C ARG A 272 6.82 23.17 10.92
N ARG A 273 7.40 23.31 9.73
CA ARG A 273 7.30 22.29 8.66
C ARG A 273 8.00 20.99 9.03
N LEU A 274 9.17 21.06 9.68
CA LEU A 274 9.90 19.88 10.16
C LEU A 274 9.12 19.13 11.25
N GLU A 275 8.41 19.85 12.13
CA GLU A 275 7.56 19.25 13.16
C GLU A 275 6.33 18.55 12.56
N VAL A 276 5.68 19.18 11.58
CA VAL A 276 4.56 18.56 10.83
C VAL A 276 5.04 17.30 10.12
N LEU A 277 6.19 17.37 9.43
CA LEU A 277 6.79 16.22 8.76
C LEU A 277 7.07 15.08 9.74
N GLU A 278 7.66 15.36 10.90
CA GLU A 278 7.94 14.35 11.93
C GLU A 278 6.68 13.63 12.40
N LYS A 279 5.61 14.37 12.73
CA LYS A 279 4.34 13.79 13.19
C LYS A 279 3.74 12.87 12.13
N MET A 280 3.79 13.27 10.86
CA MET A 280 3.28 12.48 9.74
C MET A 280 4.12 11.22 9.50
N LEU A 281 5.46 11.33 9.52
CA LEU A 281 6.35 10.17 9.38
C LEU A 281 6.14 9.14 10.51
N GLN A 282 6.00 9.60 11.76
CA GLN A 282 5.70 8.72 12.89
C GLN A 282 4.35 8.02 12.74
N LYS A 283 3.32 8.73 12.26
CA LYS A 283 1.99 8.16 12.03
C LYS A 283 2.04 7.07 10.96
N ILE A 284 2.67 7.35 9.83
CA ILE A 284 2.84 6.38 8.72
C ILE A 284 3.68 5.19 9.20
N GLY A 285 4.79 5.41 9.90
CA GLY A 285 5.65 4.35 10.42
C GLY A 285 4.90 3.37 11.32
N LYS A 286 4.12 3.89 12.28
CA LYS A 286 3.26 3.04 13.14
C LYS A 286 2.27 2.21 12.32
N GLN A 287 1.63 2.81 11.32
CA GLN A 287 0.69 2.10 10.45
C GLN A 287 1.39 1.02 9.60
N THR A 288 2.59 1.31 9.10
CA THR A 288 3.43 0.35 8.36
C THR A 288 3.81 -0.84 9.25
N ASP A 289 4.26 -0.60 10.48
CA ASP A 289 4.65 -1.65 11.44
C ASP A 289 3.46 -2.53 11.85
N CYS A 290 2.30 -1.91 12.09
CA CYS A 290 1.04 -2.63 12.33
C CYS A 290 0.70 -3.53 11.15
N LEU A 291 0.71 -3.01 9.93
CA LEU A 291 0.38 -3.77 8.72
C LEU A 291 1.38 -4.92 8.50
N PHE A 292 2.67 -4.67 8.69
CA PHE A 292 3.72 -5.69 8.58
C PHE A 292 3.48 -6.85 9.54
N SER A 293 3.17 -6.53 10.80
CA SER A 293 2.86 -7.51 11.84
C SER A 293 1.60 -8.32 11.48
N GLU A 294 0.56 -7.67 10.98
CA GLU A 294 -0.66 -8.35 10.53
C GLU A 294 -0.41 -9.32 9.37
N VAL A 295 0.40 -8.91 8.38
CA VAL A 295 0.77 -9.75 7.22
C VAL A 295 1.55 -10.97 7.67
N LEU A 296 2.55 -10.79 8.56
CA LEU A 296 3.33 -11.89 9.12
C LEU A 296 2.45 -12.89 9.86
N VAL A 297 1.54 -12.42 10.71
CA VAL A 297 0.62 -13.28 11.46
C VAL A 297 -0.26 -14.09 10.50
N ALA A 298 -0.83 -13.47 9.46
CA ALA A 298 -1.66 -14.18 8.50
C ALA A 298 -0.87 -15.23 7.71
N ARG A 299 0.33 -14.87 7.23
CA ARG A 299 1.25 -15.77 6.54
C ARG A 299 1.62 -17.00 7.38
N ASN A 300 2.02 -16.79 8.63
CA ASN A 300 2.43 -17.88 9.52
C ASN A 300 1.28 -18.86 9.77
N LYS A 301 0.07 -18.36 10.00
CA LYS A 301 -1.10 -19.22 10.19
C LYS A 301 -1.47 -20.00 8.91
N LEU A 302 -1.29 -19.43 7.72
CA LEU A 302 -1.44 -20.16 6.46
C LEU A 302 -0.42 -21.31 6.37
N LEU A 303 0.85 -21.04 6.68
CA LEU A 303 1.91 -22.06 6.69
C LEU A 303 1.59 -23.20 7.68
N ASP A 304 1.10 -22.86 8.87
CA ASP A 304 0.70 -23.85 9.87
C ASP A 304 -0.49 -24.70 9.38
N THR A 305 -1.47 -24.08 8.72
CA THR A 305 -2.60 -24.81 8.10
C THR A 305 -2.13 -25.79 7.04
N ILE A 306 -1.15 -25.41 6.20
CA ILE A 306 -0.58 -26.29 5.18
C ILE A 306 0.20 -27.44 5.81
N ARG A 307 0.98 -27.17 6.87
CA ARG A 307 1.74 -28.20 7.61
C ARG A 307 0.84 -29.25 8.23
N LEU A 308 -0.33 -28.85 8.74
CA LEU A 308 -1.31 -29.77 9.36
C LEU A 308 -2.07 -30.65 8.35
N LYS A 309 -2.01 -30.34 7.04
CA LYS A 309 -2.63 -31.16 5.98
C LYS A 309 -1.71 -32.28 5.45
N LYS A 310 -0.41 -32.26 5.79
CA LYS A 310 0.55 -33.31 5.46
C LYS A 310 0.55 -34.38 6.53
#